data_AF-A0ABD5UTG3-F1
#
_entry.id   AF-A0ABD5UTG3-F1
#
_cell.length_a   1.000
_cell.length_b   1.000
_cell.length_c   1.000
_cell.angle_alpha   90.00
_cell.angle_beta   90.00
_cell.angle_gamma   90.00
#
_symmetry.space_group_name_H-M   'P 1'
#
loop_
_entity.id
_entity.type
_entity.pdbx_description
1 polymer ?
#
loop_
_entity_poly.entity_id
_entity_poly.type
_entity_poly.pdbx_seq_one_letter_code
_entity_poly.pdbx_strand_id
1 'polypeptide(L)'
;MTGNDGDGGGEGGDRTRTRTRTRTRTTVEPDLDERFAVPLRGIDVDPETRCAHWHEAVDVVALRFACCGTYYPCFRCHEAATDHEPVRWPRDRFDEPAVLCGVCGEAMSAAAYLECDDRCPACGAAFNPGCRAHRDRYFEPTERADGESRN
;
A
#
# COMPACT_ATOMS: atom_id res chain seq x y z
N MET A 1 -38.75 -15.40 -62.77
CA MET A 1 -39.13 -15.12 -61.37
C MET A 1 -37.83 -15.22 -60.57
N THR A 2 -36.95 -14.22 -60.63
CA THR A 2 -36.82 -13.08 -59.68
C THR A 2 -36.45 -13.49 -58.26
N GLY A 3 -35.27 -13.04 -57.81
CA GLY A 3 -34.85 -12.89 -56.41
C GLY A 3 -34.01 -14.05 -55.88
N ASN A 4 -32.89 -13.85 -55.17
CA ASN A 4 -32.29 -12.63 -54.63
C ASN A 4 -30.83 -12.93 -54.22
N ASP A 5 -29.97 -11.93 -54.40
CA ASP A 5 -28.62 -11.81 -53.85
C ASP A 5 -28.63 -11.75 -52.31
N GLY A 6 -27.52 -12.18 -51.69
CA GLY A 6 -27.32 -12.10 -50.25
C GLY A 6 -25.85 -12.25 -49.87
N ASP A 7 -25.13 -11.14 -50.05
CA ASP A 7 -23.75 -10.86 -49.64
C ASP A 7 -23.62 -10.66 -48.10
N GLY A 8 -22.40 -10.77 -47.56
CA GLY A 8 -22.00 -10.39 -46.19
C GLY A 8 -21.79 -11.58 -45.24
N GLY A 9 -20.63 -11.84 -44.65
CA GLY A 9 -19.55 -10.94 -44.21
C GLY A 9 -19.51 -10.93 -42.67
N GLY A 10 -18.33 -11.11 -42.06
CA GLY A 10 -18.10 -10.69 -40.67
C GLY A 10 -17.64 -11.75 -39.66
N GLU A 11 -16.32 -11.93 -39.60
CA GLU A 11 -15.46 -12.00 -38.41
C GLU A 11 -16.07 -12.17 -37.01
N GLY A 12 -15.47 -13.10 -36.25
CA GLY A 12 -15.63 -13.19 -34.80
C GLY A 12 -14.39 -13.80 -34.15
N GLY A 13 -13.30 -13.03 -34.10
CA GLY A 13 -12.09 -13.39 -33.36
C GLY A 13 -12.38 -13.52 -31.87
N ASP A 14 -12.15 -14.71 -31.32
CA ASP A 14 -12.23 -14.97 -29.89
C ASP A 14 -11.02 -14.33 -29.18
N ARG A 15 -11.25 -13.09 -28.71
CA ARG A 15 -10.31 -12.31 -27.93
C ARG A 15 -10.24 -12.88 -26.51
N THR A 16 -9.48 -13.95 -26.32
CA THR A 16 -9.06 -14.39 -25.00
C THR A 16 -8.14 -13.33 -24.41
N ARG A 17 -8.74 -12.38 -23.68
CA ARG A 17 -8.02 -11.39 -22.88
C ARG A 17 -7.20 -12.16 -21.85
N THR A 18 -5.91 -12.32 -22.10
CA THR A 18 -4.96 -12.77 -21.08
C THR A 18 -4.93 -11.71 -19.99
N ARG A 19 -5.77 -11.87 -18.96
CA ARG A 19 -5.62 -11.16 -17.70
C ARG A 19 -4.23 -11.53 -17.17
N THR A 20 -3.27 -10.64 -17.31
CA THR A 20 -2.00 -10.72 -16.58
C THR A 20 -2.37 -10.83 -15.11
N ARG A 21 -2.36 -12.04 -14.55
CA ARG A 21 -2.51 -12.25 -13.12
C ARG A 21 -1.30 -11.54 -12.50
N THR A 22 -1.51 -10.34 -11.99
CA THR A 22 -0.55 -9.67 -11.12
C THR A 22 -0.18 -10.67 -10.04
N ARG A 23 1.06 -11.18 -10.10
CA ARG A 23 1.50 -12.22 -9.16
C ARG A 23 1.64 -11.56 -7.80
N THR A 24 0.76 -11.90 -6.88
CA THR A 24 0.93 -11.60 -5.46
C THR A 24 2.06 -12.46 -4.89
N ARG A 25 2.73 -11.99 -3.83
CA ARG A 25 3.76 -12.76 -3.10
C ARG A 25 3.56 -12.62 -1.61
N THR A 26 3.71 -13.72 -0.88
CA THR A 26 3.80 -13.71 0.58
C THR A 26 5.25 -13.81 0.99
N THR A 27 5.68 -12.93 1.89
CA THR A 27 7.04 -12.88 2.42
C THR A 27 7.00 -12.65 3.93
N VAL A 28 7.73 -13.49 4.67
CA VAL A 28 7.85 -13.48 6.14
C VAL A 28 9.32 -13.47 6.56
N GLU A 29 9.62 -13.26 7.84
CA GLU A 29 11.00 -13.33 8.32
C GLU A 29 11.66 -14.69 8.03
N PRO A 30 12.92 -14.73 7.54
CA PRO A 30 13.84 -13.61 7.31
C PRO A 30 13.75 -12.95 5.92
N ASP A 31 12.99 -13.51 4.99
CA ASP A 31 12.98 -13.13 3.58
C ASP A 31 12.40 -11.73 3.33
N LEU A 32 12.77 -11.10 2.20
CA LEU A 32 12.24 -9.80 1.74
C LEU A 32 11.69 -9.93 0.32
N ASP A 33 10.69 -9.12 -0.02
CA ASP A 33 10.20 -9.06 -1.39
C ASP A 33 11.13 -8.20 -2.25
N GLU A 34 12.03 -8.87 -2.96
CA GLU A 34 13.03 -8.33 -3.88
C GLU A 34 12.47 -7.43 -5.00
N ARG A 35 11.14 -7.43 -5.23
CA ARG A 35 10.51 -6.54 -6.22
C ARG A 35 10.53 -5.08 -5.81
N PHE A 36 10.68 -4.80 -4.51
CA PHE A 36 10.69 -3.46 -3.97
C PHE A 36 12.13 -3.05 -3.61
N ALA A 37 12.46 -1.78 -3.84
CA ALA A 37 13.78 -1.23 -3.50
C ALA A 37 13.98 -1.01 -1.98
N VAL A 38 12.92 -1.16 -1.19
CA VAL A 38 12.92 -1.07 0.27
C VAL A 38 12.66 -2.45 0.87
N PRO A 39 13.10 -2.73 2.11
CA PRO A 39 12.76 -3.98 2.78
C PRO A 39 11.24 -4.05 2.97
N LEU A 40 10.56 -4.89 2.19
CA LEU A 40 9.12 -5.06 2.22
C LEU A 40 8.73 -6.52 2.47
N ARG A 41 7.74 -6.73 3.33
CA ARG A 41 7.13 -8.03 3.64
C ARG A 41 5.61 -7.90 3.73
N GLY A 42 4.92 -9.03 3.69
CA GLY A 42 3.47 -9.09 3.86
C GLY A 42 2.85 -10.33 3.23
N ILE A 43 1.51 -10.41 3.31
CA ILE A 43 0.73 -11.55 2.84
C ILE A 43 0.05 -11.20 1.51
N ASP A 44 0.32 -12.01 0.48
CA ASP A 44 -0.14 -11.86 -0.90
C ASP A 44 -0.07 -10.43 -1.42
N VAL A 45 1.13 -9.84 -1.30
CA VAL A 45 1.40 -8.47 -1.71
C VAL A 45 1.50 -8.38 -3.23
N ASP A 46 0.74 -7.49 -3.85
CA ASP A 46 0.85 -7.14 -5.27
C ASP A 46 1.96 -6.08 -5.50
N PRO A 47 2.38 -5.82 -6.76
CA PRO A 47 3.40 -4.82 -7.07
C PRO A 47 3.05 -3.38 -6.65
N GLU A 48 1.78 -3.07 -6.39
CA GLU A 48 1.33 -1.77 -5.89
C GLU A 48 1.08 -1.79 -4.39
N THR A 49 1.67 -2.76 -3.68
CA THR A 49 1.62 -2.96 -2.23
C THR A 49 0.25 -3.35 -1.66
N ARG A 50 -0.75 -3.66 -2.49
CA ARG A 50 -2.02 -4.21 -1.99
C ARG A 50 -1.79 -5.60 -1.42
N CYS A 51 -2.51 -6.00 -0.38
CA CYS A 51 -2.30 -7.26 0.31
C CYS A 51 -3.58 -8.09 0.45
N ALA A 52 -3.47 -9.33 0.95
CA ALA A 52 -4.62 -10.18 1.23
C ALA A 52 -5.70 -9.52 2.11
N HIS A 53 -5.29 -8.63 3.02
CA HIS A 53 -6.17 -7.98 3.99
C HIS A 53 -6.89 -6.75 3.42
N TRP A 54 -6.21 -5.96 2.58
CA TRP A 54 -6.68 -4.70 2.00
C TRP A 54 -6.17 -4.60 0.56
N HIS A 55 -7.10 -4.59 -0.39
CA HIS A 55 -6.81 -4.69 -1.83
C HIS A 55 -7.74 -3.84 -2.71
N GLU A 56 -8.34 -2.80 -2.14
CA GLU A 56 -9.01 -1.76 -2.92
C GLU A 56 -7.99 -0.99 -3.78
N ALA A 57 -8.48 -0.31 -4.81
CA ALA A 57 -7.61 0.41 -5.75
C ALA A 57 -6.73 1.48 -5.08
N VAL A 58 -7.14 1.97 -3.90
CA VAL A 58 -6.49 3.01 -3.10
C VAL A 58 -5.62 2.47 -1.95
N ASP A 59 -5.59 1.14 -1.73
CA ASP A 59 -4.77 0.48 -0.72
C ASP A 59 -3.32 0.30 -1.20
N VAL A 60 -2.73 1.38 -1.70
CA VAL A 60 -1.46 1.40 -2.43
C VAL A 60 -0.32 2.02 -1.63
N VAL A 61 -0.34 1.82 -0.31
CA VAL A 61 0.72 2.28 0.59
C VAL A 61 1.29 1.12 1.40
N ALA A 62 2.59 1.19 1.71
CA ALA A 62 3.21 0.36 2.74
C ALA A 62 3.85 1.25 3.80
N LEU A 63 3.70 0.88 5.08
CA LEU A 63 4.18 1.62 6.23
C LEU A 63 5.36 0.92 6.89
N ARG A 64 6.38 1.69 7.24
CA ARG A 64 7.57 1.22 7.93
C ARG A 64 7.31 1.15 9.43
N PHE A 65 7.63 0.01 10.05
CA PHE A 65 7.51 -0.17 11.49
C PHE A 65 8.85 0.11 12.18
N ALA A 66 8.81 0.77 13.34
CA ALA A 66 10.03 1.18 14.04
C ALA A 66 10.79 0.01 14.69
N CYS A 67 10.09 -1.07 15.03
CA CYS A 67 10.65 -2.27 15.65
C CYS A 67 11.70 -2.98 14.78
N CYS A 68 11.46 -3.08 13.48
CA CYS A 68 12.30 -3.85 12.54
C CYS A 68 12.73 -3.05 11.30
N GLY A 69 12.26 -1.81 11.14
CA GLY A 69 12.61 -0.96 10.00
C GLY A 69 12.13 -1.45 8.64
N THR A 70 11.24 -2.46 8.61
CA THR A 70 10.67 -3.08 7.40
C THR A 70 9.31 -2.46 7.07
N TYR A 71 8.99 -2.36 5.78
CA TYR A 71 7.72 -1.88 5.26
C TYR A 71 6.72 -3.03 5.15
N TYR A 72 5.47 -2.75 5.54
CA TYR A 72 4.35 -3.67 5.40
C TYR A 72 3.16 -2.91 4.84
N PRO A 73 2.35 -3.50 3.93
CA PRO A 73 1.11 -2.89 3.46
C PRO A 73 0.16 -2.46 4.57
N CYS A 74 0.22 -3.13 5.72
CA CYS A 74 -0.67 -2.92 6.84
C CYS A 74 -0.19 -3.60 8.12
N PHE A 75 -0.82 -3.27 9.26
CA PHE A 75 -0.49 -3.86 10.56
C PHE A 75 -0.72 -5.38 10.62
N ARG A 76 -1.78 -5.91 9.96
CA ARG A 76 -2.03 -7.36 9.91
C ARG A 76 -0.94 -8.12 9.16
N CYS A 77 -0.36 -7.50 8.13
CA CYS A 77 0.79 -8.09 7.44
C CYS A 77 2.01 -8.16 8.35
N HIS A 78 2.24 -7.16 9.21
CA HIS A 78 3.31 -7.21 10.21
C HIS A 78 3.04 -8.30 11.26
N GLU A 79 1.84 -8.35 11.84
CA GLU A 79 1.43 -9.39 12.81
C GLU A 79 1.58 -10.81 12.25
N ALA A 80 1.30 -11.00 10.95
CA ALA A 80 1.37 -12.32 10.31
C ALA A 80 2.78 -12.72 9.86
N ALA A 81 3.69 -11.75 9.66
CA ALA A 81 5.00 -11.97 9.07
C ALA A 81 6.15 -11.91 10.09
N THR A 82 5.86 -11.58 11.35
CA THR A 82 6.85 -11.37 12.42
C THR A 82 6.35 -11.95 13.75
N ASP A 83 7.28 -12.34 14.62
CA ASP A 83 6.99 -12.89 15.95
C ASP A 83 7.05 -11.83 17.07
N HIS A 84 7.06 -10.54 16.72
CA HIS A 84 7.17 -9.44 17.67
C HIS A 84 6.04 -8.43 17.52
N GLU A 85 5.80 -7.66 18.59
CA GLU A 85 4.73 -6.65 18.59
C GLU A 85 5.11 -5.42 17.75
N PRO A 86 4.13 -4.79 17.08
CA PRO A 86 4.37 -3.58 16.30
C PRO A 86 4.73 -2.40 17.20
N VAL A 87 5.80 -1.70 16.86
CA VAL A 87 6.17 -0.41 17.44
C VAL A 87 5.83 0.70 16.45
N ARG A 88 5.05 1.68 16.91
CA ARG A 88 4.66 2.87 16.16
C ARG A 88 5.89 3.67 15.76
N TRP A 89 5.79 4.36 14.63
CA TRP A 89 6.82 5.27 14.16
C TRP A 89 6.93 6.46 15.12
N PRO A 90 8.12 6.69 15.71
CA PRO A 90 8.27 7.69 16.76
C PRO A 90 8.28 9.10 16.19
N ARG A 91 7.74 10.06 16.96
CA ARG A 91 7.59 11.45 16.53
C ARG A 91 8.90 12.09 16.09
N ASP A 92 9.97 11.86 16.83
CA ASP A 92 11.30 12.45 16.56
C ASP A 92 11.90 11.98 15.23
N ARG A 93 11.27 11.01 14.56
CA ARG A 93 11.68 10.47 13.25
C ARG A 93 10.66 10.78 12.15
N PHE A 94 9.74 11.72 12.34
CA PHE A 94 8.69 12.00 11.36
C PHE A 94 9.20 12.54 10.03
N ASP A 95 10.40 13.12 10.01
CA ASP A 95 11.08 13.60 8.81
C ASP A 95 11.80 12.47 8.04
N GLU A 96 11.90 11.27 8.63
CA GLU A 96 12.50 10.11 7.97
C GLU A 96 11.48 9.33 7.10
N PRO A 97 11.94 8.63 6.04
CA PRO A 97 11.10 7.77 5.22
C PRO A 97 10.38 6.70 6.05
N ALA A 98 9.05 6.76 6.02
CA ALA A 98 8.17 5.90 6.80
C ALA A 98 7.00 5.33 5.99
N VAL A 99 6.70 5.90 4.81
CA VAL A 99 5.60 5.44 3.96
C VAL A 99 6.09 5.28 2.52
N LEU A 100 5.76 4.16 1.89
CA LEU A 100 6.05 3.88 0.48
C LEU A 100 4.76 4.01 -0.32
N CYS A 101 4.78 4.76 -1.41
CA CYS A 101 3.74 4.72 -2.43
C CYS A 101 3.94 3.50 -3.34
N GLY A 102 3.03 2.54 -3.34
CA GLY A 102 3.09 1.36 -4.18
C GLY A 102 2.96 1.65 -5.68
N VAL A 103 2.34 2.76 -6.06
CA VAL A 103 2.13 3.11 -7.49
C VAL A 103 3.41 3.62 -8.15
N CYS A 104 4.17 4.49 -7.48
CA CYS A 104 5.39 5.08 -8.05
C CYS A 104 6.68 4.62 -7.37
N GLY A 105 6.60 3.90 -6.24
CA GLY A 105 7.75 3.45 -5.47
C GLY A 105 8.41 4.55 -4.62
N GLU A 106 7.84 5.76 -4.56
CA GLU A 106 8.41 6.86 -3.77
C GLU A 106 8.26 6.59 -2.27
N ALA A 107 9.36 6.66 -1.53
CA ALA A 107 9.36 6.58 -0.07
C ALA A 107 9.33 8.00 0.51
N MET A 108 8.23 8.34 1.19
CA MET A 108 8.01 9.64 1.82
C MET A 108 8.09 9.57 3.34
N SER A 109 8.30 10.74 3.94
CA SER A 109 8.33 10.88 5.39
C SER A 109 6.94 10.71 6.01
N ALA A 110 6.89 10.41 7.31
CA ALA A 110 5.62 10.34 8.02
C ALA A 110 4.88 11.69 7.99
N ALA A 111 5.60 12.80 8.17
CA ALA A 111 5.04 14.15 8.08
C ALA A 111 4.39 14.40 6.71
N ALA A 112 5.14 14.15 5.62
CA ALA A 112 4.64 14.32 4.26
C ALA A 112 3.37 13.48 4.00
N TYR A 113 3.36 12.22 4.44
CA TYR A 113 2.18 11.37 4.32
C TYR A 113 0.96 11.89 5.11
N LEU A 114 1.17 12.40 6.32
CA LEU A 114 0.09 12.91 7.15
C LEU A 114 -0.56 14.20 6.59
N GLU A 115 0.22 14.98 5.83
CA GLU A 115 -0.16 16.28 5.24
C GLU A 115 -0.60 16.20 3.76
N CYS A 116 -0.42 15.07 3.08
CA CYS A 116 -0.63 14.95 1.62
C CYS A 116 -2.09 14.83 1.12
N ASP A 117 -3.09 15.10 1.95
CA ASP A 117 -4.52 15.00 1.60
C ASP A 117 -4.93 13.66 0.94
N ASP A 118 -4.37 12.55 1.44
CA ASP A 118 -4.55 11.19 0.91
C ASP A 118 -4.15 11.05 -0.57
N ARG A 119 -3.14 11.79 -1.03
CA ARG A 119 -2.59 11.65 -2.38
C ARG A 119 -1.08 11.63 -2.33
N CYS A 120 -0.48 10.76 -3.13
CA CYS A 120 0.96 10.75 -3.28
C CYS A 120 1.45 12.12 -3.80
N PRO A 121 2.35 12.83 -3.10
CA PRO A 121 2.85 14.12 -3.55
C PRO A 121 3.72 14.01 -4.81
N ALA A 122 4.28 12.83 -5.10
CA ALA A 122 5.13 12.59 -6.26
C ALA A 122 4.34 12.24 -7.53
N CYS A 123 3.29 11.41 -7.44
CA CYS A 123 2.57 10.92 -8.62
C CYS A 123 1.05 11.23 -8.64
N GLY A 124 0.50 11.79 -7.56
CA GLY A 124 -0.93 12.14 -7.45
C GLY A 124 -1.88 10.96 -7.25
N ALA A 125 -1.37 9.73 -7.13
CA ALA A 125 -2.17 8.54 -6.84
C ALA A 125 -2.98 8.72 -5.54
N ALA A 126 -4.23 8.27 -5.54
CA ALA A 126 -5.08 8.33 -4.36
C ALA A 126 -4.71 7.23 -3.36
N PHE A 127 -4.56 7.61 -2.10
CA PHE A 127 -4.43 6.72 -0.96
C PHE A 127 -5.78 6.52 -0.30
N ASN A 128 -5.92 5.42 0.45
CA ASN A 128 -7.15 5.13 1.17
C ASN A 128 -7.38 6.16 2.29
N PRO A 129 -8.41 7.02 2.22
CA PRO A 129 -8.70 7.98 3.28
C PRO A 129 -9.11 7.30 4.58
N GLY A 130 -9.58 6.05 4.53
CA GLY A 130 -9.85 5.20 5.70
C GLY A 130 -8.60 4.94 6.55
N CYS A 131 -7.39 5.03 5.97
CA CYS A 131 -6.13 4.94 6.73
C CYS A 131 -6.02 6.05 7.79
N ARG A 132 -6.69 7.19 7.62
CA ARG A 132 -6.71 8.27 8.62
C ARG A 132 -7.22 7.79 9.98
N ALA A 133 -8.24 6.93 9.99
CA ALA A 133 -8.83 6.39 11.22
C ALA A 133 -7.90 5.40 11.96
N HIS A 134 -6.82 4.96 11.32
CA HIS A 134 -5.88 3.98 11.85
C HIS A 134 -4.47 4.54 12.03
N ARG A 135 -4.26 5.86 11.86
CA ARG A 135 -2.94 6.50 12.00
C ARG A 135 -2.29 6.20 13.34
N ASP A 136 -3.09 6.08 14.40
CA ASP A 136 -2.67 5.71 15.75
C ASP A 136 -2.01 4.33 15.84
N ARG A 137 -2.27 3.41 14.90
CA ARG A 137 -1.60 2.10 14.83
C ARG A 137 -0.19 2.19 14.27
N TYR A 138 0.11 3.25 13.52
CA TYR A 138 1.36 3.37 12.76
C TYR A 138 2.25 4.51 13.24
N PHE A 139 1.67 5.59 13.78
CA PHE A 139 2.39 6.80 14.16
C PHE A 139 2.08 7.16 15.60
N GLU A 140 3.09 7.64 16.32
CA GLU A 140 2.86 8.33 17.59
C GLU A 140 1.99 9.59 17.37
N PRO A 141 1.14 9.95 18.34
CA PRO A 141 0.39 11.19 18.23
C PRO A 141 1.35 12.39 18.24
N THR A 142 1.15 13.32 17.30
CA THR A 142 1.69 14.68 17.45
C THR A 142 1.09 15.24 18.74
N GLU A 143 1.92 15.55 19.73
CA GLU A 143 1.45 15.94 21.06
C GLU A 143 0.36 17.00 21.01
N ARG A 144 -0.60 16.88 21.92
CA ARG A 144 -1.51 17.99 22.25
C ARG A 144 -0.64 19.15 22.75
N ALA A 145 -0.96 20.36 22.31
CA ALA A 145 -0.69 21.50 23.17
C ALA A 145 -1.33 21.23 24.54
N ASP A 146 -0.67 21.75 25.59
CA ASP A 146 -1.09 21.76 26.99
C ASP A 146 -0.62 20.57 27.83
N GLY A 147 0.57 20.77 28.38
CA GLY A 147 0.81 20.38 29.76
C GLY A 147 -0.11 21.14 30.73
N GLU A 148 -0.19 20.56 31.92
CA GLU A 148 -0.65 21.12 33.19
C GLU A 148 -2.10 20.79 33.62
N SER A 149 -2.18 19.89 34.59
CA SER A 149 -2.72 20.28 35.90
C SER A 149 -2.14 19.37 36.98
N ARG A 150 -1.20 19.95 37.71
CA ARG A 150 -0.87 19.61 39.09
C ARG A 150 -2.17 19.66 39.90
N ASN A 151 -2.52 18.58 40.59
CA ASN A 151 -3.28 18.66 41.84
C ASN A 151 -2.90 17.49 42.76
#